data_AF-A0A957CF60-F1
#
_entry.id   AF-A0A957CF60-F1
#
_cell.length_a   1.000
_cell.length_b   1.000
_cell.length_c   1.000
_cell.angle_alpha   90.00
_cell.angle_beta   90.00
_cell.angle_gamma   90.00
#
_symmetry.space_group_name_H-M   'P 1'
#
loop_
_entity.id
_entity.type
_entity.pdbx_description
1 polymer ?
#
loop_
_entity_poly.entity_id
_entity_poly.type
_entity_poly.pdbx_seq_one_letter_code
_entity_poly.pdbx_strand_id
1 'polypeptide(L)'
;ELLNEMSDVLDHFMVADGVIASHPKFAISPTSGYRLLEHAYAELIKKLPDDLKPIIPVWEQVHWESFHSQFVDGVEMAAWDEALQLKPVNGER
;
A
#
# COMPACT_ATOMS: atom_id res chain seq x y z
N GLU A 1 7.99 -14.48 -8.56
CA GLU A 1 6.74 -15.25 -8.72
C GLU A 1 6.04 -15.41 -7.38
N LEU A 2 6.56 -16.20 -6.42
CA LEU A 2 5.92 -16.40 -5.11
C LEU A 2 5.52 -15.10 -4.38
N LEU A 3 6.38 -14.07 -4.34
CA LEU A 3 6.04 -12.81 -3.68
C LEU A 3 4.86 -12.08 -4.33
N ASN A 4 4.70 -12.20 -5.66
CA ASN A 4 3.56 -11.62 -6.37
C ASN A 4 2.28 -12.39 -6.05
N GLU A 5 2.37 -13.72 -5.98
CA GLU A 5 1.24 -14.56 -5.61
C GLU A 5 0.80 -14.28 -4.16
N MET A 6 1.76 -14.16 -3.25
CA MET A 6 1.48 -13.79 -1.86
C MET A 6 0.85 -12.40 -1.76
N SER A 7 1.37 -11.40 -2.49
CA SER A 7 0.79 -10.06 -2.48
C SER A 7 -0.63 -10.06 -3.05
N ASP A 8 -0.88 -10.79 -4.14
CA ASP A 8 -2.20 -10.88 -4.77
C ASP A 8 -3.22 -11.55 -3.83
N VAL A 9 -2.81 -12.60 -3.10
CA VAL A 9 -3.66 -13.27 -2.11
C VAL A 9 -4.00 -12.34 -0.95
N LEU A 10 -3.00 -11.65 -0.40
CA LEU A 10 -3.21 -10.72 0.72
C LEU A 10 -4.12 -9.56 0.31
N ASP A 11 -3.85 -8.95 -0.85
CA ASP A 11 -4.64 -7.86 -1.43
C ASP A 11 -6.12 -8.28 -1.60
N HIS A 12 -6.35 -9.44 -2.22
CA HIS A 12 -7.67 -9.98 -2.44
C HIS A 12 -8.48 -10.08 -1.13
N PHE A 13 -7.90 -10.66 -0.09
CA PHE A 13 -8.60 -10.82 1.19
C PHE A 13 -8.75 -9.49 1.94
N MET A 14 -7.77 -8.59 1.89
CA MET A 14 -7.92 -7.25 2.49
C MET A 14 -9.04 -6.44 1.84
N VAL A 15 -9.23 -6.54 0.53
CA VAL A 15 -10.37 -5.92 -0.17
C VAL A 15 -11.68 -6.62 0.23
N ALA A 16 -11.70 -7.96 0.21
CA ALA A 16 -12.90 -8.74 0.52
C ALA A 16 -13.41 -8.50 1.96
N ASP A 17 -12.50 -8.35 2.91
CA ASP A 17 -12.79 -8.09 4.31
C ASP A 17 -13.04 -6.59 4.60
N GLY A 18 -12.92 -5.72 3.59
CA GLY A 18 -13.13 -4.27 3.72
C GLY A 18 -12.04 -3.52 4.48
N VAL A 19 -10.88 -4.15 4.66
CA VAL A 19 -9.69 -3.54 5.30
C VAL A 19 -9.14 -2.41 4.42
N ILE A 20 -9.01 -2.67 3.11
CA ILE A 20 -8.66 -1.66 2.10
C ILE A 20 -9.83 -1.44 1.12
N ALA A 21 -9.89 -0.28 0.47
CA ALA A 21 -10.93 0.00 -0.51
C ALA A 21 -10.81 -0.89 -1.76
N SER A 22 -11.90 -1.10 -2.48
CA SER A 22 -11.83 -1.75 -3.79
C SER A 22 -11.11 -0.84 -4.79
N HIS A 23 -10.19 -1.43 -5.55
CA HIS A 23 -9.40 -0.75 -6.59
C HIS A 23 -9.30 -1.60 -7.86
N PRO A 24 -8.90 -1.01 -9.00
CA PRO A 24 -8.62 -1.76 -10.21
C PRO A 24 -7.54 -2.81 -9.99
N LYS A 25 -7.59 -3.90 -10.77
CA LYS A 25 -6.49 -4.88 -10.78
C LYS A 25 -5.26 -4.25 -11.40
N PHE A 26 -4.13 -4.29 -10.70
CA PHE A 26 -2.86 -3.76 -11.19
C PHE A 26 -2.04 -4.81 -11.95
N ALA A 27 -1.26 -4.34 -12.92
CA ALA A 27 -0.37 -5.17 -13.71
C ALA A 27 0.86 -5.58 -12.89
N ILE A 28 1.26 -6.84 -13.07
CA ILE A 28 2.41 -7.42 -12.40
C ILE A 28 3.69 -6.67 -12.81
N SER A 29 4.56 -6.40 -11.83
CA SER A 29 5.92 -5.91 -12.09
C SER A 29 6.87 -7.06 -12.39
N PRO A 30 7.78 -6.92 -13.37
CA PRO A 30 8.92 -7.81 -13.48
C PRO A 30 9.97 -7.55 -12.39
N THR A 31 9.98 -6.38 -11.75
CA THR A 31 11.08 -5.94 -10.86
C THR A 31 10.67 -5.71 -9.41
N SER A 32 9.38 -5.67 -9.08
CA SER A 32 8.94 -5.45 -7.70
C SER A 32 7.52 -5.95 -7.41
N GLY A 33 7.43 -7.02 -6.65
CA GLY A 33 6.17 -7.62 -6.18
C GLY A 33 5.55 -6.93 -4.96
N TYR A 34 6.36 -6.20 -4.19
CA TYR A 34 5.90 -5.56 -2.94
C TYR A 34 5.03 -4.32 -3.16
N ARG A 35 5.04 -3.75 -4.38
CA ARG A 35 4.33 -2.50 -4.71
C ARG A 35 2.82 -2.56 -4.44
N LEU A 36 2.22 -3.74 -4.59
CA LEU A 36 0.80 -3.92 -4.27
C LEU A 36 0.55 -3.81 -2.75
N LEU A 37 1.46 -4.35 -1.94
CA LEU A 37 1.39 -4.21 -0.48
C LEU A 37 1.68 -2.77 -0.02
N GLU A 38 2.48 -2.00 -0.76
CA GLU A 38 2.68 -0.57 -0.51
C GLU A 38 1.42 0.27 -0.77
N HIS A 39 0.59 -0.13 -1.73
CA HIS A 39 -0.74 0.48 -1.91
C HIS A 39 -1.63 0.19 -0.69
N ALA A 40 -1.71 -1.07 -0.28
CA ALA A 40 -2.47 -1.46 0.90
C ALA A 40 -1.96 -0.77 2.18
N TYR A 41 -0.66 -0.60 2.32
CA TYR A 41 -0.05 0.16 3.42
C TYR A 41 -0.55 1.60 3.44
N ALA A 42 -0.56 2.31 2.31
CA ALA A 42 -1.05 3.68 2.24
C ALA A 42 -2.54 3.80 2.59
N GLU A 43 -3.37 2.89 2.10
CA GLU A 43 -4.79 2.79 2.48
C GLU A 43 -4.97 2.63 3.99
N LEU A 44 -4.18 1.75 4.61
CA LEU A 44 -4.23 1.52 6.05
C LEU A 44 -3.80 2.76 6.84
N ILE A 45 -2.68 3.39 6.47
CA ILE A 45 -2.18 4.59 7.14
C ILE A 45 -3.22 5.72 7.09
N LYS A 46 -3.86 5.93 5.94
CA LYS A 46 -4.87 6.99 5.77
C LYS A 46 -6.15 6.77 6.57
N LYS A 47 -6.46 5.51 6.88
CA LYS A 47 -7.61 5.12 7.72
C LYS A 47 -7.30 5.13 9.22
N LEU A 48 -6.02 5.16 9.61
CA LEU A 48 -5.66 5.20 11.02
C LEU A 48 -6.12 6.52 11.66
N PRO A 49 -6.57 6.47 12.93
CA PRO A 49 -6.70 7.67 13.76
C PRO A 49 -5.40 8.48 13.80
N ASP A 50 -5.52 9.82 13.77
CA ASP A 50 -4.35 10.72 13.70
C ASP A 50 -3.36 10.54 14.86
N ASP A 51 -3.86 10.14 16.03
CA ASP A 51 -3.04 9.83 17.20
C ASP A 51 -2.27 8.51 17.08
N LEU A 52 -2.70 7.60 16.20
CA LEU A 52 -2.03 6.32 15.95
C LEU A 52 -1.03 6.37 14.79
N LYS A 53 -1.19 7.27 13.81
CA LYS A 53 -0.28 7.41 12.66
C LYS A 53 1.21 7.60 13.00
N PRO A 54 1.58 8.38 14.04
CA PRO A 54 2.98 8.53 14.44
C PRO A 54 3.47 7.39 15.35
N ILE A 55 2.56 6.54 15.83
CA ILE A 55 2.90 5.42 16.72
C ILE A 55 3.34 4.25 15.88
N ILE A 56 4.64 4.02 15.89
CA ILE A 56 5.24 2.87 15.22
C ILE A 56 5.69 1.88 16.29
N PRO A 57 5.41 0.57 16.11
CA PRO A 57 5.94 -0.46 16.99
C PRO A 57 7.46 -0.27 17.17
N VAL A 58 7.97 -0.47 18.38
CA VAL A 58 9.39 -0.26 18.66
C VAL A 58 10.22 -1.31 17.92
N TRP A 59 10.60 -1.02 16.69
CA TRP A 59 11.55 -1.76 15.85
C TRP A 59 12.88 -1.00 15.81
N GLU A 60 13.96 -1.59 15.29
CA GLU A 60 15.27 -0.92 15.27
C GLU A 60 15.30 0.37 14.40
N GLN A 61 14.25 0.65 13.61
CA GLN A 61 14.19 1.73 12.61
C GLN A 61 13.09 2.78 12.84
N VAL A 62 12.65 2.99 14.10
CA VAL A 62 11.52 3.86 14.48
C VAL A 62 11.51 5.22 13.77
N HIS A 63 12.65 5.92 13.71
CA HIS A 63 12.70 7.27 13.11
C HIS A 63 12.44 7.27 11.60
N TRP A 64 12.93 6.27 10.88
CA TRP A 64 12.76 6.16 9.43
C TRP A 64 11.34 5.76 9.08
N GLU A 65 10.79 4.82 9.86
CA GLU A 65 9.43 4.37 9.68
C GLU A 65 8.43 5.47 10.03
N SER A 66 8.72 6.30 11.04
CA SER A 66 7.83 7.39 11.49
C SER A 66 7.78 8.51 10.46
N PHE A 67 8.93 8.82 9.86
CA PHE A 67 8.97 9.66 8.68
C PHE A 67 8.19 9.05 7.51
N HIS A 68 8.38 7.75 7.23
CA HIS A 68 7.71 7.09 6.11
C HIS A 68 6.18 7.09 6.25
N SER A 69 5.65 6.74 7.42
CA SER A 69 4.20 6.72 7.65
C SER A 69 3.58 8.11 7.48
N GLN A 70 4.23 9.14 8.03
CA GLN A 70 3.79 10.53 7.89
C GLN A 70 3.89 11.03 6.44
N PHE A 71 4.96 10.65 5.72
CA PHE A 71 5.12 10.99 4.31
C PHE A 71 3.99 10.37 3.47
N VAL A 72 3.73 9.07 3.64
CA VAL A 72 2.67 8.36 2.91
C VAL A 72 1.28 8.91 3.24
N ASP A 73 1.01 9.26 4.50
CA ASP A 73 -0.26 9.90 4.89
C ASP A 73 -0.48 11.22 4.12
N GLY A 74 0.58 11.99 3.90
CA GLY A 74 0.53 13.29 3.20
C GLY A 74 0.45 13.23 1.68
N VAL A 75 0.60 12.05 1.04
CA VAL A 75 0.58 11.89 -0.42
C VAL A 75 -0.79 11.40 -0.89
N GLU A 76 -1.39 12.04 -1.89
CA GLU A 76 -2.64 11.58 -2.50
C GLU A 76 -2.51 10.17 -3.09
N MET A 77 -3.54 9.32 -2.95
CA MET A 77 -3.47 7.91 -3.40
C MET A 77 -3.12 7.79 -4.88
N ALA A 78 -3.66 8.64 -5.75
CA ALA A 78 -3.33 8.62 -7.17
C ALA A 78 -1.84 8.92 -7.43
N ALA A 79 -1.24 9.85 -6.68
CA ALA A 79 0.18 10.17 -6.79
C ALA A 79 1.05 9.05 -6.22
N TRP A 80 0.58 8.38 -5.16
CA TRP A 80 1.24 7.21 -4.58
C TRP A 80 1.26 6.03 -5.56
N ASP A 81 0.12 5.70 -6.16
CA ASP A 81 0.00 4.64 -7.15
C ASP A 81 0.89 4.90 -8.38
N GLU A 82 0.97 6.16 -8.82
CA GLU A 82 1.88 6.56 -9.89
C GLU A 82 3.36 6.39 -9.49
N ALA A 83 3.75 6.81 -8.29
CA ALA A 83 5.10 6.62 -7.77
C ALA A 83 5.48 5.13 -7.69
N LEU A 84 4.52 4.28 -7.33
CA LEU A 84 4.65 2.83 -7.32
C LEU A 84 4.55 2.20 -8.72
N GLN A 85 4.29 2.98 -9.77
CA GLN A 85 4.10 2.47 -11.14
C GLN A 85 3.01 1.37 -11.19
N LEU A 86 1.95 1.52 -10.41
CA LEU A 86 0.79 0.65 -10.42
C LEU A 86 -0.10 1.02 -11.61
N LYS A 87 -0.04 0.19 -12.65
CA LYS A 87 -0.79 0.40 -13.89
C LYS A 87 -1.96 -0.59 -13.93
N PRO A 88 -3.21 -0.14 -14.07
CA PRO A 88 -4.35 -1.04 -14.20
C PRO A 88 -4.18 -1.98 -15.40
N VAL A 89 -4.57 -3.25 -15.26
CA VAL A 89 -4.41 -4.27 -16.33
C VAL A 89 -5.20 -3.90 -17.60
N ASN A 90 -6.30 -3.16 -17.47
CA ASN A 90 -7.20 -2.80 -18.59
C ASN A 90 -7.25 -1.31 -18.93
N GLY A 91 -6.37 -0.47 -18.34
CA GLY A 91 -6.45 0.99 -18.52
C GLY A 91 -7.72 1.63 -17.93
N GLU A 92 -8.45 0.91 -17.09
CA GLU A 92 -9.55 1.44 -16.27
C GLU A 92 -8.97 2.48 -15.31
N ARG A 93 -9.43 3.74 -15.43
CA ARG A 93 -9.09 4.84 -14.53
C ARG A 93 -10.22 5.04 -13.53
#